data_AF-A0A1D6FQ50-F1
#
_entry.id   AF-A0A1D6FQ50-F1
#
_cell.length_a   1.000
_cell.length_b   1.000
_cell.length_c   1.000
_cell.angle_alpha   90.00
_cell.angle_beta   90.00
_cell.angle_gamma   90.00
#
_symmetry.space_group_name_H-M   'P 1'
#
loop_
_entity.id
_entity.type
_entity.pdbx_description
1 polymer ?
#
loop_
_entity_poly.entity_id
_entity_poly.type
_entity_poly.pdbx_seq_one_letter_code
_entity_poly.pdbx_strand_id
1 'polypeptide(L)'
;MTDATATTTANRIATIANLVCVAVDACAEPDLVDALKVSGFPEILFTNAGRIIHREKVVRSAEAWSRMMAFFYYKAARPPFLCEADGKGQEKVPLMS
;
A
#
# COMPACT_ATOMS: atom_id res chain seq x y z
N MET A 1 -9.70 34.39 9.86
CA MET A 1 -8.94 34.05 8.64
C MET A 1 -8.48 32.61 8.79
N THR A 2 -9.32 31.66 8.38
CA THR A 2 -9.03 30.22 8.41
C THR A 2 -8.09 29.91 7.25
N ASP A 3 -6.97 29.28 7.57
CA ASP A 3 -5.85 29.06 6.68
C ASP A 3 -6.24 28.16 5.48
N ALA A 4 -6.30 28.74 4.29
CA ALA A 4 -6.67 28.06 3.04
C ALA A 4 -5.65 26.98 2.62
N THR A 5 -4.46 26.97 3.22
CA THR A 5 -3.44 25.93 2.96
C THR A 5 -3.74 24.59 3.65
N ALA A 6 -4.40 24.61 4.81
CA ALA A 6 -4.82 23.40 5.53
C ALA A 6 -5.93 22.65 4.76
N THR A 7 -6.91 23.40 4.23
CA THR A 7 -8.03 22.84 3.44
C THR A 7 -7.56 22.29 2.09
N THR A 8 -6.55 22.90 1.47
CA THR A 8 -5.98 22.42 0.20
C THR A 8 -5.22 21.10 0.36
N THR A 9 -4.55 20.90 1.49
CA THR A 9 -3.86 19.64 1.80
C THR A 9 -4.86 18.52 2.13
N ALA A 10 -5.93 18.83 2.86
CA ALA A 10 -7.03 17.89 3.11
C ALA A 10 -7.72 17.43 1.81
N ASN A 11 -7.92 18.35 0.84
CA ASN A 11 -8.47 18.00 -0.47
C ASN A 11 -7.52 17.16 -1.36
N ARG A 12 -6.21 17.30 -1.19
CA ARG A 12 -5.22 16.45 -1.89
C ARG A 12 -5.16 15.04 -1.31
N ILE A 13 -5.32 14.89 0.00
CA ILE A 13 -5.43 13.58 0.67
C ILE A 13 -6.76 12.90 0.28
N ALA A 14 -7.85 13.68 0.17
CA ALA A 14 -9.14 13.21 -0.30
C ALA A 14 -9.15 12.72 -1.77
N THR A 15 -8.10 12.94 -2.56
CA THR A 15 -7.99 12.46 -3.96
C THR A 15 -7.33 11.07 -4.09
N ILE A 16 -6.80 10.49 -2.99
CA ILE A 16 -6.43 9.05 -2.91
C ILE A 16 -7.71 8.17 -2.74
N ALA A 17 -8.89 8.72 -3.05
CA ALA A 17 -10.18 8.43 -2.42
C ALA A 17 -10.81 7.04 -2.63
N ASN A 18 -10.26 6.17 -3.48
CA ASN A 18 -10.92 4.89 -3.80
C ASN A 18 -10.02 3.66 -3.58
N LEU A 19 -8.97 3.79 -2.76
CA LEU A 19 -8.23 2.62 -2.29
C LEU A 19 -9.01 1.93 -1.17
N VAL A 20 -9.22 0.63 -1.33
CA VAL A 20 -9.80 -0.21 -0.27
C VAL A 20 -8.68 -0.73 0.61
N CYS A 21 -8.76 -0.48 1.91
CA CYS A 21 -7.89 -1.10 2.89
C CYS A 21 -8.62 -2.30 3.50
N VAL A 22 -7.98 -3.47 3.48
CA VAL A 22 -8.49 -4.69 4.09
C VAL A 22 -7.42 -5.21 5.04
N ALA A 23 -7.81 -5.44 6.30
CA ALA A 23 -6.99 -6.17 7.25
C ALA A 23 -7.45 -7.63 7.26
N VAL A 24 -6.49 -8.55 7.25
CA VAL A 24 -6.76 -10.00 7.30
C VAL A 24 -6.07 -10.57 8.51
N ASP A 25 -6.81 -11.38 9.28
CA ASP A 25 -6.25 -12.11 10.43
C ASP A 25 -5.53 -13.37 9.93
N ALA A 26 -4.20 -13.34 10.03
CA ALA A 26 -3.32 -14.43 9.63
C ALA A 26 -3.55 -15.73 10.43
N CYS A 27 -4.04 -15.64 11.68
CA CYS A 27 -4.33 -16.80 12.49
C CYS A 27 -5.63 -17.49 12.05
N ALA A 28 -6.57 -16.74 11.50
CA ALA A 28 -7.84 -17.27 10.98
C ALA A 28 -7.71 -17.79 9.54
N GLU A 29 -6.77 -17.24 8.76
CA GLU A 29 -6.61 -17.51 7.32
C GLU A 29 -5.22 -18.09 6.98
N PRO A 30 -4.83 -19.27 7.51
CA PRO A 30 -3.50 -19.84 7.32
C PRO A 30 -3.20 -20.22 5.86
N ASP A 31 -4.22 -20.64 5.10
CA ASP A 31 -4.06 -20.98 3.68
C ASP A 31 -3.71 -19.74 2.84
N LEU A 32 -4.31 -18.60 3.16
CA LEU A 32 -3.99 -17.34 2.52
C LEU A 32 -2.57 -16.87 2.88
N VAL A 33 -2.15 -17.05 4.13
CA VAL A 33 -0.78 -16.77 4.59
C VAL A 33 0.24 -17.58 3.80
N ASP A 34 0.01 -18.89 3.64
CA ASP A 34 0.88 -19.78 2.87
C ASP A 34 0.89 -19.42 1.39
N ALA A 35 -0.29 -19.22 0.79
CA ALA A 35 -0.44 -18.87 -0.62
C ALA A 35 0.25 -17.53 -0.96
N LEU A 36 0.16 -16.54 -0.07
CA LEU A 36 0.83 -15.25 -0.20
C LEU A 36 2.30 -15.29 0.23
N LYS A 37 2.80 -16.41 0.75
CA LYS A 37 4.17 -16.57 1.28
C LYS A 37 4.53 -15.48 2.30
N VAL A 38 3.57 -15.12 3.15
CA VAL A 38 3.79 -14.12 4.21
C VAL A 38 4.83 -14.68 5.17
N SER A 39 5.84 -13.88 5.48
CA SER A 39 7.02 -14.33 6.25
C SER A 39 7.29 -13.51 7.51
N GLY A 40 6.41 -12.55 7.81
CA GLY A 40 6.44 -11.78 9.04
C GLY A 40 5.13 -11.01 9.22
N PHE A 41 4.84 -10.58 10.44
CA PHE A 41 3.61 -9.85 10.76
C PHE A 41 3.91 -8.57 11.54
N PRO A 42 3.29 -7.43 11.20
CA PRO A 42 2.41 -7.25 10.04
C PRO A 42 3.17 -7.21 8.70
N GLU A 43 2.54 -7.65 7.62
CA GLU A 43 3.02 -7.47 6.24
C GLU A 43 1.92 -6.79 5.42
N ILE A 44 2.22 -5.64 4.82
CA ILE A 44 1.28 -4.85 4.02
C ILE A 44 1.54 -5.12 2.55
N LEU A 45 0.50 -5.57 1.85
CA LEU A 45 0.54 -5.85 0.42
C LEU A 45 -0.14 -4.70 -0.35
N PHE A 46 0.60 -4.07 -1.24
CA PHE A 46 0.04 -3.18 -2.24
C PHE A 46 -0.40 -4.03 -3.43
N THR A 47 -1.67 -3.94 -3.81
CA THR A 47 -2.23 -4.71 -4.91
C THR A 47 -2.89 -3.83 -5.95
N ASN A 48 -2.70 -4.15 -7.23
CA ASN A 48 -3.37 -3.49 -8.34
C ASN A 48 -3.67 -4.51 -9.43
N ALA A 49 -4.91 -4.51 -9.95
CA ALA A 49 -5.34 -5.40 -11.04
C ALA A 49 -4.98 -6.89 -10.84
N GLY A 50 -5.22 -7.42 -9.63
CA GLY A 50 -4.94 -8.81 -9.29
C GLY A 50 -3.45 -9.15 -9.16
N ARG A 51 -2.58 -8.14 -8.99
CA ARG A 51 -1.14 -8.32 -8.78
C ARG A 51 -0.68 -7.64 -7.52
N ILE A 52 0.25 -8.26 -6.80
CA ILE A 52 1.01 -7.65 -5.72
C ILE A 52 2.11 -6.83 -6.38
N ILE A 53 2.12 -5.52 -6.13
CA ILE A 53 3.09 -4.59 -6.72
C ILE A 53 4.19 -4.19 -5.73
N HIS A 54 3.92 -4.30 -4.42
CA HIS A 54 4.91 -4.05 -3.37
C HIS A 54 4.51 -4.77 -2.07
N ARG A 55 5.52 -5.23 -1.33
CA ARG A 55 5.37 -5.83 -0.01
C ARG A 55 6.14 -4.96 0.99
N GLU A 56 5.47 -4.49 2.02
CA GLU A 56 6.08 -3.67 3.05
C GLU A 56 5.98 -4.38 4.41
N LYS A 57 7.11 -4.46 5.10
CA LYS A 57 7.24 -5.11 6.42
C LYS A 57 7.63 -4.12 7.50
N VAL A 58 7.88 -2.87 7.13
CA VAL A 58 8.26 -1.80 8.03
C VAL A 58 7.02 -0.98 8.39
N VAL A 59 6.82 -0.78 9.70
CA VAL A 59 5.82 0.17 10.19
C VAL A 59 6.26 1.59 9.83
N ARG A 60 5.42 2.33 9.12
CA ARG A 60 5.69 3.72 8.72
C ARG A 60 4.61 4.68 9.22
N SER A 61 4.92 5.98 9.19
CA SER A 61 3.96 7.03 9.51
C SER A 61 2.88 7.16 8.43
N ALA A 62 1.76 7.79 8.78
CA ALA A 62 0.68 8.08 7.84
C ALA A 62 1.18 8.86 6.61
N GLU A 63 2.08 9.84 6.79
CA GLU A 63 2.63 10.61 5.66
C GLU A 63 3.47 9.74 4.73
N ALA A 64 4.25 8.81 5.27
CA ALA A 64 5.02 7.86 4.46
C ALA A 64 4.09 6.95 3.66
N TRP A 65 3.02 6.44 4.29
CA TRP A 65 1.99 5.65 3.60
C TRP A 65 1.31 6.42 2.48
N SER A 66 0.89 7.67 2.73
CA SER A 66 0.27 8.51 1.70
C SER A 66 1.18 8.72 0.49
N ARG A 67 2.50 8.90 0.72
CA ARG A 67 3.48 9.04 -0.36
C ARG A 67 3.67 7.73 -1.14
N MET A 68 3.67 6.58 -0.47
CA MET A 68 3.72 5.27 -1.14
C MET A 68 2.47 5.04 -2.00
N MET A 69 1.28 5.30 -1.46
CA MET A 69 0.01 5.18 -2.21
C MET A 69 -0.01 6.11 -3.43
N ALA A 70 0.40 7.37 -3.26
CA ALA A 70 0.49 8.34 -4.35
C ALA A 70 1.45 7.86 -5.46
N PHE A 71 2.60 7.29 -5.09
CA PHE A 71 3.56 6.73 -6.04
C PHE A 71 2.97 5.53 -6.80
N PHE A 72 2.50 4.52 -6.07
CA PHE A 72 2.08 3.24 -6.67
C PHE A 72 0.78 3.32 -7.47
N TYR A 73 -0.18 4.15 -7.05
CA TYR A 73 -1.52 4.18 -7.66
C TYR A 73 -1.79 5.43 -8.50
N TYR A 74 -1.08 6.53 -8.23
CA TYR A 74 -1.36 7.84 -8.86
C TYR A 74 -0.18 8.41 -9.63
N LYS A 75 0.87 7.61 -9.87
CA LYS A 75 2.06 8.00 -10.65
C LYS A 75 2.78 9.24 -10.09
N ALA A 76 2.70 9.48 -8.79
CA ALA A 76 3.47 10.53 -8.14
C ALA A 76 4.99 10.24 -8.20
N ALA A 77 5.82 11.19 -7.78
CA ALA A 77 7.26 10.95 -7.67
C ALA A 77 7.57 9.87 -6.63
N ARG A 78 8.61 9.06 -6.89
CA ARG A 78 9.05 8.04 -5.95
C ARG A 78 9.55 8.67 -4.65
N PRO A 79 9.07 8.23 -3.47
CA PRO A 79 9.58 8.70 -2.19
C PRO A 79 11.05 8.31 -1.99
N PRO A 80 11.86 9.13 -1.30
CA PRO A 80 13.30 8.89 -1.14
C PRO A 80 13.64 7.66 -0.30
N PHE A 81 12.68 7.13 0.45
CA PHE A 81 12.82 5.93 1.27
C PHE A 81 12.43 4.63 0.53
N LEU A 82 12.07 4.73 -0.75
CA LEU A 82 11.90 3.58 -1.64
C LEU A 82 13.13 3.46 -2.55
N CYS A 83 13.55 2.22 -2.78
CA CYS A 83 14.63 1.86 -3.68
C CYS A 83 14.16 1.85 -5.15
N GLU A 84 15.10 1.76 -6.10
CA GLU A 84 14.78 1.64 -7.54
C GLU A 84 14.04 0.36 -7.91
N ALA A 85 14.14 -0.68 -7.09
CA ALA A 85 13.50 -1.97 -7.32
C ALA A 85 12.02 -1.98 -6.88
N ASP A 86 11.63 -1.08 -5.97
CA ASP A 86 10.28 -1.06 -5.40
C ASP A 86 9.23 -0.73 -6.46
N GLY A 87 8.19 -1.55 -6.56
CA GLY A 87 7.15 -1.44 -7.59
C GLY A 87 7.47 -2.09 -8.94
N LYS A 88 8.69 -2.60 -9.16
CA LYS A 88 9.07 -3.23 -10.44
C LYS A 88 8.78 -4.74 -10.50
N GLY A 89 8.80 -5.42 -9.35
CA GLY A 89 8.50 -6.85 -9.24
C GLY A 89 7.01 -7.10 -9.00
N GLN A 90 6.23 -7.25 -10.07
CA GLN A 90 4.82 -7.60 -9.93
C GLN A 90 4.62 -9.11 -9.82
N GLU A 91 4.04 -9.55 -8.71
CA GLU A 91 3.65 -10.94 -8.47
C GLU A 91 2.14 -11.09 -8.71
N LYS A 92 1.68 -12.24 -9.23
CA LYS A 92 0.23 -12.50 -9.33
C LYS A 92 -0.32 -12.73 -7.92
N VAL A 93 -1.46 -12.12 -7.60
CA VAL A 93 -2.21 -12.52 -6.40
C VAL A 93 -2.64 -13.98 -6.60
N PRO A 94 -2.37 -14.89 -5.65
CA PRO A 94 -2.78 -16.27 -5.75
C PRO A 94 -4.31 -16.37 -5.80
N LEU A 95 -4.81 -17.26 -6.65
CA LEU A 95 -6.22 -17.63 -6.66
C LEU A 95 -6.40 -18.75 -5.63
N MET A 96 -7.23 -18.49 -4.62
CA MET A 96 -7.67 -19.54 -3.70
C MET A 96 -8.91 -20.19 -4.28
N SER A 97 -8.91 -21.53 -4.33
CA SER A 97 -9.96 -22.39 -4.88
C SER A 97 -10.90 -22.89 -3.80
#